data_AF-A0A956CTD5-F1
#
_entry.id   AF-A0A956CTD5-F1
#
_cell.length_a   1.000
_cell.length_b   1.000
_cell.length_c   1.000
_cell.angle_alpha   90.00
_cell.angle_beta   90.00
_cell.angle_gamma   90.00
#
_symmetry.space_group_name_H-M   'P 1'
#
loop_
_entity.id
_entity.type
_entity.pdbx_description
1 polymer ?
#
loop_
_entity_poly.entity_id
_entity_poly.type
_entity_poly.pdbx_seq_one_letter_code
_entity_poly.pdbx_strand_id
1 'polypeptide(L)'
;ALARVEKKLRKAASGLELDPATRARLDALLLVFEDQVLQRLARERAQAEPNPAIVMSEVARAYARAPYMVAGAPSEESTERSAEVETLCLQVVLDVVDQRLPSQGAALLLSDRLPALLVLTAIAHRASALAVGAFADPAGLSAKLCRAARLPTVHGVGGLFAWARGGDRVLVDADEGVVQVNPSPAAVAEYRSRT
;
A
#
# COMPACT_ATOMS: atom_id res chain seq x y z
N ALA A 1 9.39 9.82 -12.75
CA ALA A 1 8.47 8.95 -12.01
C ALA A 1 8.48 9.22 -10.51
N LEU A 2 9.61 9.07 -9.80
CA LEU A 2 9.67 9.24 -8.34
C LEU A 2 9.03 10.55 -7.83
N ALA A 3 9.39 11.71 -8.39
CA ALA A 3 8.80 13.00 -8.00
C ALA A 3 7.28 13.09 -8.25
N ARG A 4 6.74 12.40 -9.26
CA ARG A 4 5.29 12.34 -9.50
C ARG A 4 4.60 11.48 -8.44
N VAL A 5 5.17 10.32 -8.13
CA VAL A 5 4.69 9.44 -7.06
C VAL A 5 4.70 10.20 -5.73
N GLU A 6 5.82 10.84 -5.40
CA GLU A 6 5.96 11.66 -4.19
C GLU A 6 4.87 12.73 -4.11
N LYS A 7 4.73 13.57 -5.14
CA LYS A 7 3.73 14.65 -5.17
C LYS A 7 2.32 14.12 -4.93
N LYS A 8 1.99 12.98 -5.53
CA LYS A 8 0.68 12.34 -5.38
C LYS A 8 0.46 11.81 -3.96
N LEU A 9 1.44 11.12 -3.38
CA LEU A 9 1.30 10.58 -2.02
C LEU A 9 1.29 11.69 -0.97
N ARG A 10 2.12 12.73 -1.12
CA ARG A 10 2.08 13.92 -0.25
C ARG A 10 0.72 14.62 -0.31
N LYS A 11 0.13 14.75 -1.50
CA LYS A 11 -1.24 15.29 -1.65
C LYS A 11 -2.29 14.44 -0.94
N ALA A 12 -2.19 13.12 -1.01
CA ALA A 12 -3.09 12.23 -0.27
C ALA A 12 -2.90 12.40 1.24
N ALA A 13 -1.64 12.43 1.69
CA ALA A 13 -1.28 12.60 3.09
C ALA A 13 -1.76 13.94 3.68
N SER A 14 -1.68 15.04 2.93
CA SER A 14 -2.12 16.37 3.39
C SER A 14 -3.63 16.50 3.55
N GLY A 15 -4.40 15.62 2.92
CA GLY A 15 -5.87 15.59 3.05
C GLY A 15 -6.37 14.83 4.28
N LEU A 16 -5.48 14.25 5.09
CA LEU A 16 -5.84 13.45 6.25
C LEU A 16 -5.73 14.28 7.54
N GLU A 17 -6.79 14.24 8.33
CA GLU A 17 -6.76 14.72 9.71
C GLU A 17 -6.17 13.62 10.60
N LEU A 18 -4.99 13.86 11.16
CA LEU A 18 -4.22 12.90 11.95
C LEU A 18 -3.82 13.50 13.29
N ASP A 19 -3.78 12.67 14.33
CA ASP A 19 -3.16 13.07 15.60
C ASP A 19 -1.67 13.38 15.41
N PRO A 20 -1.06 14.23 16.28
CA PRO A 20 0.32 14.68 16.11
C PRO A 20 1.34 13.54 16.01
N ALA A 21 1.17 12.46 16.76
CA ALA A 21 2.11 11.34 16.75
C ALA A 21 2.03 10.56 15.43
N THR A 22 0.82 10.34 14.92
CA THR A 22 0.61 9.69 13.61
C THR A 22 1.10 10.55 12.46
N ARG A 23 0.89 11.87 12.52
CA ARG A 23 1.43 12.83 11.56
C ARG A 23 2.95 12.75 11.51
N ALA A 24 3.62 12.78 12.67
CA ALA A 24 5.08 12.68 12.75
C ALA A 24 5.63 11.36 12.18
N ARG A 25 4.98 10.23 12.48
CA ARG A 25 5.35 8.92 11.91
C ARG A 25 5.21 8.91 10.38
N LEU A 26 4.13 9.48 9.85
CA LEU A 26 3.93 9.57 8.41
C LEU A 26 4.96 10.51 7.77
N ASP A 27 5.29 11.65 8.39
CA ASP A 27 6.31 12.55 7.86
C ASP A 27 7.70 11.89 7.84
N ALA A 28 8.06 11.15 8.89
CA ALA A 28 9.28 10.34 8.92
C ALA A 28 9.30 9.27 7.82
N LEU A 29 8.16 8.60 7.57
CA LEU A 29 8.04 7.65 6.46
C LEU A 29 8.29 8.35 5.11
N LEU A 30 7.69 9.52 4.87
CA LEU A 30 7.81 10.27 3.62
C LEU A 30 9.23 10.79 3.36
N LEU A 31 10.12 10.82 4.35
CA LEU A 31 11.56 11.06 4.10
C LEU A 31 12.21 9.98 3.24
N VAL A 32 11.55 8.84 2.98
CA VAL A 32 12.01 7.84 2.00
C VAL A 32 12.25 8.41 0.61
N PHE A 33 11.49 9.44 0.22
CA PHE A 33 11.66 10.08 -1.07
C PHE A 33 12.97 10.88 -1.16
N GLU A 34 13.51 11.29 -0.01
CA GLU A 34 14.74 12.06 0.14
C GLU A 34 15.96 11.16 0.40
N ASP A 35 15.78 9.84 0.45
CA ASP A 35 16.85 8.87 0.68
C ASP A 35 17.85 8.88 -0.48
N GLN A 36 19.05 9.41 -0.22
CA GLN A 36 20.12 9.49 -1.21
C GLN A 36 20.63 8.12 -1.65
N VAL A 37 20.57 7.11 -0.79
CA VAL A 37 20.98 5.74 -1.12
C VAL A 37 20.00 5.15 -2.12
N LEU A 38 18.69 5.31 -1.88
CA LEU A 38 17.64 4.88 -2.81
C LEU A 38 17.82 5.54 -4.18
N GLN A 39 17.98 6.86 -4.18
CA GLN A 39 18.13 7.63 -5.42
C GLN A 39 19.40 7.27 -6.18
N ARG A 40 20.52 7.06 -5.49
CA ARG A 40 21.79 6.63 -6.09
C ARG A 40 21.65 5.23 -6.69
N LEU A 41 21.16 4.25 -5.93
CA LEU A 41 20.99 2.87 -6.40
C LEU A 41 20.08 2.82 -7.63
N ALA A 42 18.92 3.51 -7.60
CA ALA A 42 18.01 3.55 -8.73
C ALA A 42 18.68 4.13 -10.00
N ARG A 43 19.48 5.19 -9.86
CA ARG A 43 20.22 5.80 -10.99
C ARG A 43 21.30 4.89 -11.54
N GLU A 44 22.12 4.30 -10.67
CA GLU A 44 23.20 3.38 -11.05
C GLU A 44 22.64 2.16 -11.80
N ARG A 45 21.55 1.57 -11.30
CA ARG A 45 20.90 0.42 -11.96
C ARG A 45 20.24 0.78 -13.29
N ALA A 46 19.59 1.94 -13.38
CA ALA A 46 18.96 2.40 -14.61
C ALA A 46 19.96 2.72 -15.74
N GLN A 47 21.24 2.95 -15.42
CA GLN A 47 22.29 3.09 -16.44
C GLN A 47 22.67 1.74 -17.08
N ALA A 48 22.54 0.65 -16.35
CA ALA A 48 22.92 -0.69 -16.79
C ALA A 48 21.74 -1.50 -17.35
N GLU A 49 20.51 -1.22 -16.91
CA GLU A 49 19.30 -1.99 -17.25
C GLU A 49 18.19 -1.04 -17.73
N PRO A 50 17.74 -1.14 -19.00
CA PRO A 50 16.68 -0.29 -19.53
C PRO A 50 15.28 -0.63 -18.99
N ASN A 51 15.04 -1.84 -18.46
CA ASN A 51 13.74 -2.24 -17.93
C ASN A 51 13.50 -1.69 -16.51
N PRO A 52 12.56 -0.75 -16.32
CA PRO A 52 12.32 -0.12 -15.02
C PRO A 52 11.83 -1.12 -13.96
N ALA A 53 11.13 -2.18 -14.35
CA ALA A 53 10.67 -3.20 -13.41
C ALA A 53 11.84 -3.99 -12.82
N ILE A 54 12.85 -4.31 -13.65
CA ILE A 54 14.06 -5.00 -13.19
C ILE A 54 14.86 -4.06 -12.27
N VAL A 55 15.11 -2.83 -12.71
CA VAL A 55 15.81 -1.79 -11.92
C VAL A 55 15.20 -1.65 -10.52
N MET A 56 13.89 -1.42 -10.43
CA MET A 56 13.24 -1.18 -9.15
C MET A 56 13.10 -2.45 -8.31
N SER A 57 12.97 -3.63 -8.92
CA SER A 57 13.04 -4.92 -8.22
C SER A 57 14.41 -5.13 -7.57
N GLU A 58 15.50 -4.76 -8.23
CA GLU A 58 16.84 -4.85 -7.65
C GLU A 58 17.05 -3.88 -6.49
N VAL A 59 16.52 -2.65 -6.61
CA VAL A 59 16.53 -1.66 -5.52
C VAL A 59 15.75 -2.20 -4.31
N ALA A 60 14.54 -2.71 -4.51
CA ALA A 60 13.72 -3.30 -3.45
C ALA A 60 14.46 -4.47 -2.76
N ARG A 61 15.09 -5.36 -3.53
CA ARG A 61 15.91 -6.47 -2.98
C ARG A 61 17.14 -5.99 -2.22
N ALA A 62 17.74 -4.85 -2.58
CA ALA A 62 18.84 -4.28 -1.83
C ALA A 62 18.35 -3.81 -0.44
N TYR A 63 17.21 -3.12 -0.38
CA TYR A 63 16.60 -2.71 0.89
C TYR A 63 16.13 -3.90 1.73
N ALA A 64 15.50 -4.90 1.13
CA ALA A 64 15.07 -6.10 1.84
C ALA A 64 16.22 -6.87 2.51
N ARG A 65 17.43 -6.80 1.94
CA ARG A 65 18.63 -7.44 2.49
C ARG A 65 19.37 -6.55 3.49
N ALA A 66 19.27 -5.23 3.40
CA ALA A 66 20.04 -4.30 4.21
C ALA A 66 19.94 -4.57 5.73
N PRO A 67 18.77 -4.87 6.32
CA PRO A 67 18.64 -5.22 7.74
C PRO A 67 19.50 -6.41 8.20
N TYR A 68 19.81 -7.33 7.28
CA TYR A 68 20.56 -8.56 7.57
C TYR A 68 22.07 -8.41 7.33
N MET A 69 22.51 -7.32 6.71
CA MET A 69 23.90 -7.06 6.36
C MET A 69 24.64 -6.26 7.44
N VAL A 70 23.91 -5.61 8.35
CA VAL A 70 24.46 -4.89 9.50
C VAL A 70 24.63 -5.87 10.66
N ALA A 71 25.69 -5.71 11.46
CA ALA A 71 25.89 -6.54 12.65
C ALA A 71 24.73 -6.36 13.63
N GLY A 72 23.86 -7.37 13.73
CA GLY A 72 22.66 -7.37 14.57
C GLY A 72 21.54 -8.21 13.96
N ALA A 73 20.55 -8.56 14.78
CA ALA A 73 19.31 -9.13 14.25
C ALA A 73 18.47 -8.01 13.59
N PRO A 74 17.72 -8.31 12.52
CA PRO A 74 16.76 -7.36 11.95
C PRO A 74 15.78 -6.89 13.03
N SER A 75 15.56 -5.59 13.11
CA SER A 75 14.49 -5.02 13.93
C SER A 75 13.17 -4.98 13.15
N GLU A 76 12.04 -4.99 13.86
CA GLU A 76 10.71 -4.82 13.27
C GLU A 76 10.66 -3.57 12.39
N GLU A 77 11.11 -2.42 12.90
CA GLU A 77 11.19 -1.15 12.18
C GLU A 77 11.97 -1.26 10.85
N SER A 78 13.10 -1.96 10.85
CA SER A 78 13.91 -2.15 9.63
C SER A 78 13.21 -3.02 8.58
N THR A 79 12.41 -4.00 9.03
CA THR A 79 11.61 -4.86 8.14
C THR A 79 10.37 -4.15 7.62
N GLU A 80 9.71 -3.31 8.42
CA GLU A 80 8.62 -2.44 7.99
C GLU A 80 9.11 -1.45 6.95
N ARG A 81 10.25 -0.79 7.20
CA ARG A 81 10.86 0.14 6.25
C ARG A 81 11.17 -0.51 4.90
N SER A 82 11.63 -1.76 4.92
CA SER A 82 11.89 -2.53 3.69
C SER A 82 10.61 -2.76 2.88
N ALA A 83 9.50 -3.09 3.55
CA ALA A 83 8.20 -3.28 2.91
C ALA A 83 7.65 -1.98 2.29
N GLU A 84 7.88 -0.84 2.95
CA GLU A 84 7.53 0.48 2.42
C GLU A 84 8.34 0.80 1.17
N VAL A 85 9.66 0.55 1.18
CA VAL A 85 10.51 0.78 0.01
C VAL A 85 10.14 -0.14 -1.15
N GLU A 86 9.81 -1.40 -0.90
CA GLU A 86 9.29 -2.31 -1.92
C GLU A 86 8.00 -1.78 -2.56
N THR A 87 7.08 -1.28 -1.73
CA THR A 87 5.83 -0.66 -2.19
C THR A 87 6.10 0.58 -3.04
N LEU A 88 7.02 1.44 -2.61
CA LEU A 88 7.45 2.61 -3.39
C LEU A 88 8.02 2.18 -4.75
N CYS A 89 8.88 1.16 -4.77
CA CYS A 89 9.48 0.64 -5.99
C CYS A 89 8.41 0.19 -6.99
N LEU A 90 7.41 -0.56 -6.52
CA LEU A 90 6.28 -0.99 -7.35
C LEU A 90 5.49 0.21 -7.91
N GLN A 91 5.19 1.22 -7.08
CA GLN A 91 4.45 2.41 -7.51
C GLN A 91 5.21 3.23 -8.56
N VAL A 92 6.54 3.32 -8.43
CA VAL A 92 7.39 3.96 -9.43
C VAL A 92 7.34 3.20 -10.74
N VAL A 93 7.43 1.86 -10.71
CA VAL A 93 7.30 1.04 -11.92
C VAL A 93 5.97 1.28 -12.61
N LEU A 94 4.86 1.21 -11.87
CA LEU A 94 3.51 1.46 -12.39
C LEU A 94 3.43 2.83 -13.06
N ASP A 95 3.95 3.88 -12.42
CA ASP A 95 3.98 5.24 -12.99
C ASP A 95 4.89 5.38 -14.22
N VAL A 96 5.96 4.58 -14.35
CA VAL A 96 6.82 4.56 -15.55
C VAL A 96 6.12 3.88 -16.73
N VAL A 97 5.44 2.76 -16.49
CA VAL A 97 4.76 2.00 -17.55
C VAL A 97 3.34 2.49 -17.84
N ASP A 98 2.97 3.65 -17.30
CA ASP A 98 1.62 4.25 -17.32
C ASP A 98 0.50 3.28 -16.93
N GLN A 99 0.82 2.35 -16.02
CA GLN A 99 -0.17 1.53 -15.34
C GLN A 99 -0.57 2.18 -14.02
N ARG A 100 -1.81 1.93 -13.61
CA ARG A 100 -2.37 2.49 -12.40
C ARG A 100 -2.97 1.37 -11.58
N LEU A 101 -2.90 1.50 -10.26
CA LEU A 101 -3.77 0.69 -9.42
C LEU A 101 -5.23 0.96 -9.86
N PRO A 102 -6.09 -0.09 -9.85
CA PRO A 102 -7.50 0.05 -10.21
C PRO A 102 -8.11 1.26 -9.51
N SER A 103 -8.68 2.16 -10.31
CA SER A 103 -9.21 3.44 -9.83
C SER A 103 -10.73 3.42 -9.70
N GLN A 104 -11.24 4.31 -8.85
CA GLN A 104 -12.66 4.67 -8.74
C GLN A 104 -13.59 3.48 -8.44
N GLY A 105 -13.79 3.22 -7.15
CA GLY A 105 -14.80 2.26 -6.71
C GLY A 105 -14.31 0.80 -6.66
N ALA A 106 -13.08 0.52 -7.11
CA ALA A 106 -12.46 -0.79 -6.97
C ALA A 106 -12.01 -1.04 -5.53
N ALA A 107 -12.26 -2.26 -5.03
CA ALA A 107 -11.65 -2.76 -3.81
C ALA A 107 -10.25 -3.32 -4.14
N LEU A 108 -9.27 -3.07 -3.28
CA LEU A 108 -7.94 -3.66 -3.42
C LEU A 108 -7.79 -4.87 -2.52
N LEU A 109 -7.25 -5.94 -3.09
CA LEU A 109 -7.09 -7.25 -2.49
C LEU A 109 -5.60 -7.54 -2.28
N LEU A 110 -5.20 -7.84 -1.04
CA LEU A 110 -3.80 -7.96 -0.63
C LEU A 110 -3.60 -9.25 0.17
N SER A 111 -2.54 -10.00 -0.12
CA SER A 111 -2.31 -11.33 0.51
C SER A 111 -1.65 -11.22 1.87
N ASP A 112 -0.67 -10.34 1.98
CA ASP A 112 0.25 -10.31 3.09
C ASP A 112 0.06 -9.00 3.86
N ARG A 113 0.98 -8.05 3.73
CA ARG A 113 0.96 -6.82 4.53
C ARG A 113 0.22 -5.68 3.84
N LEU A 114 -0.15 -4.68 4.65
CA LEU A 114 -0.68 -3.40 4.19
C LEU A 114 0.30 -2.27 4.53
N PRO A 115 1.27 -1.95 3.65
CA PRO A 115 2.19 -0.82 3.83
C PRO A 115 1.46 0.52 3.78
N ALA A 116 1.90 1.49 4.57
CA ALA A 116 1.28 2.81 4.67
C ALA A 116 1.35 3.57 3.33
N LEU A 117 2.43 3.43 2.56
CA LEU A 117 2.52 4.01 1.21
C LEU A 117 1.48 3.41 0.24
N LEU A 118 1.07 2.16 0.46
CA LEU A 118 0.00 1.53 -0.33
C LEU A 118 -1.36 2.11 0.05
N VAL A 119 -1.61 2.34 1.34
CA VAL A 119 -2.83 3.03 1.82
C VAL A 119 -2.94 4.43 1.21
N LEU A 120 -1.86 5.22 1.22
CA LEU A 120 -1.86 6.55 0.57
C LEU A 120 -2.14 6.45 -0.93
N THR A 121 -1.66 5.40 -1.59
CA THR A 121 -1.97 5.17 -3.00
C THR A 121 -3.44 4.82 -3.19
N ALA A 122 -4.00 3.94 -2.36
CA ALA A 122 -5.42 3.60 -2.40
C ALA A 122 -6.30 4.85 -2.24
N ILE A 123 -5.95 5.73 -1.30
CA ILE A 123 -6.60 7.03 -1.09
C ILE A 123 -6.47 7.91 -2.34
N ALA A 124 -5.25 8.07 -2.87
CA ALA A 124 -4.99 8.88 -4.06
C ALA A 124 -5.75 8.39 -5.30
N HIS A 125 -6.05 7.09 -5.38
CA HIS A 125 -6.81 6.46 -6.47
C HIS A 125 -8.31 6.32 -6.21
N ARG A 126 -8.80 6.75 -5.03
CA ARG A 126 -10.19 6.58 -4.60
C ARG A 126 -10.65 5.12 -4.66
N ALA A 127 -9.85 4.23 -4.08
CA ALA A 127 -10.28 2.86 -3.81
C ALA A 127 -11.53 2.88 -2.92
N SER A 128 -12.46 1.95 -3.14
CA SER A 128 -13.68 1.85 -2.33
C SER A 128 -13.46 1.13 -1.01
N ALA A 129 -12.54 0.17 -0.99
CA ALA A 129 -12.22 -0.64 0.17
C ALA A 129 -10.86 -1.35 0.02
N LEU A 130 -10.38 -1.91 1.13
CA LEU A 130 -9.22 -2.78 1.20
C LEU A 130 -9.60 -4.10 1.89
N ALA A 131 -9.14 -5.23 1.34
CA ALA A 131 -9.20 -6.52 2.00
C ALA A 131 -7.81 -7.15 2.02
N VAL A 132 -7.34 -7.51 3.22
CA VAL A 132 -5.97 -7.90 3.49
C VAL A 132 -5.95 -9.27 4.17
N GLY A 133 -5.11 -10.17 3.67
CA GLY A 133 -4.97 -11.52 4.22
C GLY A 133 -4.31 -11.55 5.59
N ALA A 134 -3.33 -10.70 5.86
CA ALA A 134 -2.73 -10.60 7.19
C ALA A 134 -3.57 -9.76 8.17
N PHE A 135 -3.39 -10.07 9.45
CA PHE A 135 -3.81 -9.20 10.55
C PHE A 135 -2.96 -7.93 10.58
N ALA A 136 -3.54 -6.84 11.05
CA ALA A 136 -2.83 -5.59 11.28
C ALA A 136 -2.91 -5.19 12.75
N ASP A 137 -1.86 -4.53 13.24
CA ASP A 137 -1.91 -3.80 14.50
C ASP A 137 -2.90 -2.61 14.36
N PRO A 138 -3.98 -2.55 15.16
CA PRO A 138 -4.91 -1.42 15.14
C PRO A 138 -4.23 -0.07 15.47
N ALA A 139 -3.13 -0.06 16.22
CA ALA A 139 -2.33 1.12 16.53
C ALA A 139 -1.25 1.43 15.47
N GLY A 140 -1.09 0.54 14.48
CA GLY A 140 -0.15 0.68 13.38
C GLY A 140 -0.49 1.85 12.46
N LEU A 141 0.53 2.37 11.77
CA LEU A 141 0.38 3.55 10.91
C LEU A 141 -0.68 3.32 9.83
N SER A 142 -0.61 2.21 9.10
CA SER A 142 -1.56 1.87 8.03
C SER A 142 -3.01 1.86 8.51
N ALA A 143 -3.29 1.23 9.66
CA ALA A 143 -4.64 1.16 10.23
C ALA A 143 -5.16 2.55 10.60
N LYS A 144 -4.31 3.41 11.17
CA LYS A 144 -4.66 4.81 11.46
C LYS A 144 -4.93 5.61 10.20
N LEU A 145 -4.15 5.42 9.13
CA LEU A 145 -4.37 6.08 7.85
C LEU A 145 -5.69 5.65 7.20
N CYS A 146 -6.02 4.36 7.22
CA CYS A 146 -7.32 3.87 6.73
C CYS A 146 -8.49 4.53 7.47
N ARG A 147 -8.43 4.58 8.81
CA ARG A 147 -9.48 5.23 9.62
C ARG A 147 -9.60 6.73 9.34
N ALA A 148 -8.47 7.45 9.29
CA ALA A 148 -8.46 8.87 8.98
C ALA A 148 -9.05 9.18 7.60
N ALA A 149 -8.80 8.30 6.63
CA ALA A 149 -9.34 8.40 5.28
C ALA A 149 -10.79 7.90 5.16
N ARG A 150 -11.37 7.33 6.21
CA ARG A 150 -12.64 6.59 6.19
C ARG A 150 -12.66 5.55 5.07
N LEU A 151 -11.54 4.86 4.87
CA LEU A 151 -11.37 3.81 3.87
C LEU A 151 -11.74 2.44 4.51
N PRO A 152 -12.87 1.82 4.13
CA PRO A 152 -13.27 0.52 4.64
C PRO A 152 -12.16 -0.50 4.43
N THR A 153 -11.74 -1.16 5.52
CA THR A 153 -10.60 -2.09 5.49
C THR A 153 -10.91 -3.32 6.33
N VAL A 154 -10.79 -4.51 5.75
CA VAL A 154 -10.90 -5.80 6.45
C VAL A 154 -9.53 -6.48 6.45
N HIS A 155 -9.11 -6.99 7.60
CA HIS A 155 -7.85 -7.69 7.82
C HIS A 155 -8.10 -9.16 8.19
N GLY A 156 -7.08 -10.01 8.05
CA GLY A 156 -7.18 -11.43 8.41
C GLY A 156 -8.02 -12.27 7.44
N VAL A 157 -8.17 -11.82 6.19
CA VAL A 157 -9.01 -12.49 5.19
C VAL A 157 -8.29 -13.71 4.60
N GLY A 158 -8.54 -14.88 5.21
CA GLY A 158 -7.89 -16.14 4.83
C GLY A 158 -8.17 -16.57 3.39
N GLY A 159 -7.13 -17.01 2.69
CA GLY A 159 -7.25 -17.63 1.36
C GLY A 159 -7.79 -16.68 0.28
N LEU A 160 -7.64 -15.37 0.44
CA LEU A 160 -8.25 -14.35 -0.41
C LEU A 160 -8.14 -14.63 -1.92
N PHE A 161 -6.97 -15.06 -2.39
CA PHE A 161 -6.73 -15.36 -3.81
C PHE A 161 -7.12 -16.78 -4.24
N ALA A 162 -7.58 -17.63 -3.33
CA ALA A 162 -8.19 -18.92 -3.68
C ALA A 162 -9.59 -18.75 -4.27
N TRP A 163 -10.27 -17.64 -3.96
CA TRP A 163 -11.66 -17.39 -4.33
C TRP A 163 -11.94 -16.02 -4.96
N ALA A 164 -10.97 -15.09 -4.99
CA ALA A 164 -11.09 -13.80 -5.68
C ALA A 164 -10.07 -13.66 -6.83
N ARG A 165 -10.50 -13.08 -7.93
CA ARG A 165 -9.66 -12.72 -9.09
C ARG A 165 -9.84 -11.25 -9.47
N GLY A 166 -8.85 -10.72 -10.18
CA GLY A 166 -8.96 -9.39 -10.78
C GLY A 166 -10.16 -9.32 -11.72
N GLY A 167 -11.03 -8.33 -11.52
CA GLY A 167 -12.26 -8.13 -12.28
C GLY A 167 -13.53 -8.69 -11.61
N ASP A 168 -13.40 -9.49 -10.54
CA ASP A 168 -14.57 -9.92 -9.77
C ASP A 168 -15.26 -8.74 -9.08
N ARG A 169 -16.58 -8.86 -8.90
CA ARG A 169 -17.34 -7.91 -8.09
C ARG A 169 -17.15 -8.28 -6.63
N VAL A 170 -16.75 -7.32 -5.80
CA VAL A 170 -16.51 -7.57 -4.37
C VAL A 170 -17.33 -6.60 -3.54
N LEU A 171 -17.94 -7.12 -2.48
CA LEU A 171 -18.53 -6.33 -1.40
C LEU A 171 -17.64 -6.50 -0.17
N VAL A 172 -17.23 -5.38 0.41
CA VAL A 172 -16.41 -5.34 1.62
C VAL A 172 -17.22 -4.61 2.68
N ASP A 173 -17.63 -5.35 3.72
CA ASP A 173 -18.28 -4.83 4.90
C ASP A 173 -17.24 -4.76 6.03
N ALA A 174 -16.75 -3.55 6.30
CA ALA A 174 -15.73 -3.35 7.33
C ALA A 174 -16.31 -3.30 8.75
N ASP A 175 -17.63 -3.12 8.89
CA ASP A 175 -18.30 -3.08 10.19
C ASP A 175 -18.51 -4.50 10.73
N GLU A 176 -18.88 -5.44 9.85
CA GLU A 176 -19.01 -6.86 10.18
C GLU A 176 -17.73 -7.67 9.93
N GLY A 177 -16.73 -7.08 9.26
CA GLY A 177 -15.47 -7.75 8.91
C GLY A 177 -15.63 -8.82 7.82
N VAL A 178 -16.55 -8.62 6.88
CA VAL A 178 -16.94 -9.59 5.85
C VAL A 178 -16.48 -9.15 4.46
N VAL A 179 -16.00 -10.10 3.67
CA VAL A 179 -15.70 -9.92 2.25
C VAL A 179 -16.50 -10.94 1.44
N GLN A 180 -17.31 -10.46 0.50
CA GLN A 180 -18.07 -11.31 -0.41
C GLN A 180 -17.62 -11.11 -1.85
N VAL A 181 -17.42 -12.22 -2.57
CA VAL A 181 -17.09 -12.20 -4.00
C VAL A 181 -18.29 -12.62 -4.82
N ASN A 182 -18.51 -11.88 -5.90
CA ASN A 182 -19.66 -11.98 -6.78
C ASN A 182 -20.98 -12.01 -5.97
N PRO A 183 -21.22 -11.00 -5.11
CA PRO A 183 -22.42 -10.96 -4.27
C PRO A 183 -23.68 -10.95 -5.13
N SER A 184 -24.75 -11.57 -4.62
CA SER A 184 -26.04 -11.53 -5.29
C SER A 184 -26.60 -10.10 -5.32
N PRO A 185 -27.47 -9.76 -6.27
CA PRO A 185 -28.13 -8.45 -6.28
C PRO A 185 -28.89 -8.15 -4.98
N ALA A 186 -29.45 -9.18 -4.34
CA ALA A 186 -30.13 -9.05 -3.05
C ALA A 186 -29.17 -8.65 -1.93
N ALA A 187 -28.00 -9.29 -1.84
CA ALA A 187 -26.97 -8.95 -0.85
C ALA A 187 -26.47 -7.51 -1.03
N VAL A 188 -26.28 -7.06 -2.28
CA VAL A 188 -25.91 -5.67 -2.58
C VAL A 188 -27.01 -4.69 -2.18
N ALA A 189 -28.28 -5.02 -2.44
CA ALA A 189 -29.42 -4.16 -2.09
C ALA A 189 -29.59 -4.03 -0.57
N GLU A 190 -29.45 -5.14 0.15
CA GLU A 190 -29.49 -5.16 1.61
C GLU A 190 -28.39 -4.26 2.19
N TYR A 191 -27.14 -4.41 1.73
CA TYR A 191 -26.04 -3.58 2.19
C TYR A 191 -26.28 -2.08 1.95
N ARG A 192 -26.77 -1.72 0.77
CA ARG A 192 -27.12 -0.33 0.43
C ARG A 192 -28.24 0.26 1.30
N SER A 193 -29.11 -0.57 1.88
CA SER A 193 -30.17 -0.08 2.77
C SER A 193 -29.68 0.24 4.18
N ARG A 194 -28.49 -0.25 4.56
CA ARG A 194 -27.86 -0.02 5.88
C ARG A 194 -26.98 1.23 5.91
N THR A 195 -26.57 1.73 4.75
CA THR A 195 -25.63 2.87 4.57
C THR A 195 -26.37 4.15 4.21
#